data_AF-A0A5C7QJA7-F1
#
_entry.id   AF-A0A5C7QJA7-F1
#
_cell.length_a   1.000
_cell.length_b   1.000
_cell.length_c   1.000
_cell.angle_alpha   90.00
_cell.angle_beta   90.00
_cell.angle_gamma   90.00
#
_symmetry.space_group_name_H-M   'P 1'
#
loop_
_entity.id
_entity.type
_entity.pdbx_description
1 polymer ?
#
loop_
_entity_poly.entity_id
_entity_poly.type
_entity_poly.pdbx_seq_one_letter_code
_entity_poly.pdbx_strand_id
1 'polypeptide(L)' 'MLRIIWTPSVGAAVTVLYNRTTGVVKTAIGLSNLGTVSRGGHGGYVWQRHNIIETRNGGPTVEMAVWALCAQCRNDGTV' A
#
# COMPACT_ATOMS: atom_id res chain seq x y z
N MET A 1 -3.73 12.73 -6.31
CA MET A 1 -3.26 11.37 -5.95
C MET A 1 -1.74 11.33 -6.07
N LEU A 2 -1.05 10.64 -5.17
CA LEU A 2 0.39 10.39 -5.26
C LEU A 2 0.61 9.11 -6.07
N ARG A 3 1.40 9.17 -7.13
CA ARG A 3 1.80 8.00 -7.91
C ARG A 3 3.08 7.43 -7.30
N ILE A 4 3.06 6.14 -6.98
CA ILE A 4 4.20 5.42 -6.41
C ILE A 4 4.48 4.23 -7.33
N ILE A 5 5.74 4.05 -7.71
CA ILE A 5 6.18 2.84 -8.41
C ILE A 5 6.76 1.92 -7.35
N TRP A 6 6.17 0.75 -7.20
CA TRP A 6 6.66 -0.30 -6.33
C TRP A 6 7.33 -1.37 -7.17
N THR A 7 8.59 -1.68 -6.85
CA THR A 7 9.36 -2.73 -7.51
C THR A 7 9.56 -3.87 -6.53
N PRO A 8 8.92 -5.04 -6.73
CA PRO A 8 9.17 -6.21 -5.91
C PRO A 8 10.60 -6.74 -6.14
N SER A 9 11.11 -7.54 -5.20
CA SER A 9 12.40 -8.22 -5.36
C SER A 9 12.43 -9.23 -6.51
N VAL A 10 11.25 -9.69 -6.96
CA VAL A 10 11.06 -10.58 -8.11
C VAL A 10 9.83 -10.12 -8.89
N GLY A 11 9.95 -10.02 -10.22
CA GLY A 11 8.83 -9.71 -11.13
C GLY A 11 8.75 -8.26 -11.61
N ALA A 12 7.63 -7.91 -12.25
CA ALA A 12 7.44 -6.59 -12.85
C ALA A 12 7.14 -5.50 -11.80
N ALA A 13 7.60 -4.29 -12.08
CA ALA A 13 7.25 -3.12 -11.28
C ALA A 13 5.75 -2.78 -11.45
N VAL A 14 5.11 -2.39 -10.36
CA VAL A 14 3.68 -2.05 -10.32
C VAL A 14 3.55 -0.58 -9.99
N THR A 15 2.76 0.14 -10.80
CA THR A 15 2.37 1.50 -10.46
C THR A 15 1.12 1.47 -9.62
N VAL A 16 1.16 2.11 -8.45
CA VAL A 16 0.03 2.31 -7.56
C VAL A 16 -0.27 3.80 -7.36
N LEU A 17 -1.54 4.09 -7.08
CA LEU A 17 -2.07 5.42 -6.83
C LEU A 17 -2.55 5.49 -5.39
N TYR A 18 -1.96 6.40 -4.62
CA TYR A 18 -2.35 6.70 -3.25
C TYR A 18 -3.19 7.99 -3.20
N ASN A 19 -4.39 7.91 -2.64
CA ASN A 19 -5.21 9.08 -2.37
C ASN A 19 -4.88 9.63 -0.97
N ARG A 20 -4.22 10.79 -0.90
CA ARG A 20 -3.83 11.42 0.37
C ARG A 20 -5.01 11.82 1.26
N THR A 21 -6.17 12.08 0.67
CA THR A 21 -7.38 12.50 1.40
C THR A 21 -8.10 11.31 2.01
N THR A 22 -8.24 10.22 1.27
CA THR A 22 -9.01 9.03 1.72
C THR A 22 -8.14 7.89 2.24
N GLY A 23 -6.82 7.97 2.07
CA GLY A 23 -5.88 6.90 2.39
C GLY A 23 -5.90 5.72 1.40
N VAL A 24 -6.81 5.70 0.42
CA VAL A 24 -7.00 4.53 -0.47
C VAL A 24 -5.81 4.33 -1.40
N VAL A 25 -5.36 3.09 -1.52
CA VAL A 25 -4.32 2.64 -2.45
C VAL A 25 -4.96 1.78 -3.54
N LYS A 26 -4.71 2.13 -4.81
CA LYS A 26 -5.24 1.38 -5.96
C LYS A 26 -4.13 1.07 -6.97
N THR A 27 -4.29 0.02 -7.77
CA THR A 27 -3.45 -0.18 -8.95
C THR A 27 -3.72 0.90 -9.99
N ALA A 28 -2.69 1.35 -10.71
CA ALA A 28 -2.88 2.29 -11.83
C ALA A 28 -3.58 1.62 -13.02
N ILE A 29 -3.35 0.30 -13.19
CA ILE A 29 -3.98 -0.52 -14.22
C ILE A 29 -5.17 -1.24 -13.59
N GLY A 30 -6.36 -1.08 -14.14
CA GLY A 30 -7.58 -1.73 -13.64
C GLY A 30 -8.21 -1.10 -12.40
N LEU A 31 -7.60 -0.09 -11.77
CA LEU A 31 -8.12 0.68 -10.62
C LEU A 31 -8.64 -0.18 -9.44
N SER A 32 -8.12 -1.39 -9.28
CA SER A 32 -8.48 -2.30 -8.20
C SER A 32 -8.02 -1.71 -6.86
N ASN A 33 -8.92 -1.72 -5.88
CA ASN A 33 -8.59 -1.26 -4.53
C ASN A 33 -7.74 -2.31 -3.82
N LEU A 34 -6.52 -1.92 -3.45
CA LEU A 34 -5.58 -2.78 -2.75
C LEU A 34 -5.78 -2.71 -1.24
N GLY A 35 -6.25 -1.57 -0.73
CA GLY A 35 -6.43 -1.32 0.69
C GLY A 35 -6.35 0.15 1.02
N THR A 36 -6.09 0.44 2.29
CA THR A 36 -5.94 1.82 2.79
C THR A 36 -4.64 1.97 3.54
N VAL A 37 -4.04 3.15 3.44
CA VAL A 37 -2.87 3.60 4.20
C VAL A 37 -3.28 4.83 4.98
N SER A 38 -2.99 4.85 6.28
CA SER A 38 -3.35 5.94 7.19
C SER A 38 -2.24 6.21 8.20
N ARG A 39 -2.36 7.28 8.98
CA ARG A 39 -1.40 7.60 10.04
C ARG A 39 -1.60 6.65 11.22
N GLY A 40 -0.51 6.06 11.71
CA GLY A 40 -0.53 5.25 12.93
C GLY A 40 -0.67 6.11 14.18
N GLY A 41 -1.33 5.57 15.22
CA GLY A 41 -1.56 6.29 16.48
C GLY A 41 -0.28 6.64 17.27
N HIS A 42 0.83 5.96 16.99
CA HIS A 42 2.13 6.16 17.65
C HIS A 42 3.16 6.82 16.70
N GLY A 43 2.71 7.42 15.60
CA GLY A 43 3.55 7.91 14.52
C GLY A 43 3.70 6.92 13.37
N GLY A 44 4.32 7.38 12.27
CA GLY A 44 4.46 6.60 11.03
C GLY A 44 3.16 6.45 10.24
N TYR A 45 3.12 5.43 9.41
CA TYR A 45 1.96 5.04 8.61
C TYR A 45 1.63 3.57 8.88
N VAL A 46 0.38 3.19 8.66
CA VAL A 46 -0.14 1.83 8.78
C VAL A 46 -0.94 1.50 7.54
N TRP A 47 -1.06 0.22 7.20
CA TRP A 47 -1.93 -0.23 6.11
C TRP A 47 -3.00 -1.17 6.62
N GLN A 48 -4.14 -1.17 5.95
CA GLN A 48 -5.27 -2.05 6.25
C GLN A 48 -5.78 -2.73 4.98
N ARG A 49 -6.02 -4.04 5.07
CA ARG A 49 -6.62 -4.87 4.03
C ARG A 49 -7.28 -6.11 4.64
N HIS A 50 -8.46 -6.50 4.15
CA HIS A 50 -9.18 -7.72 4.56
C HIS A 50 -9.23 -7.93 6.10
N ASN A 51 -9.60 -6.88 6.84
CA ASN A 51 -9.67 -6.84 8.31
C ASN A 51 -8.34 -6.95 9.06
N ILE A 52 -7.21 -7.01 8.36
CA ILE A 52 -5.87 -6.93 8.95
C ILE A 52 -5.45 -5.46 8.93
N ILE A 53 -5.10 -4.92 10.09
CA ILE A 53 -4.42 -3.63 10.24
C ILE A 53 -3.00 -3.95 10.66
N GLU A 54 -2.04 -3.68 9.77
CA GLU A 54 -0.64 -3.92 10.05
C GLU A 54 0.02 -2.62 10.53
N THR A 55 0.42 -2.64 11.79
CA THR A 55 1.00 -1.49 12.48
C THR A 55 2.53 -1.57 12.55
N ARG A 56 3.13 -2.74 12.31
CA ARG A 56 4.58 -2.95 12.39
C ARG A 56 5.29 -2.68 11.07
N ASN A 57 4.65 -2.99 9.94
CA ASN A 57 5.26 -2.90 8.61
C ASN A 57 4.93 -1.61 7.83
N GLY A 58 4.16 -0.69 8.42
CA GLY A 58 3.77 0.54 7.73
C GLY A 58 4.85 1.64 7.69
N GLY A 59 5.89 1.51 8.51
CA GLY A 59 7.09 2.37 8.44
C GLY A 59 6.86 3.87 8.70
N PRO A 60 7.92 4.68 8.64
CA PRO A 60 7.85 6.13 8.88
C PRO A 60 7.16 6.93 7.76
N THR A 61 7.08 6.40 6.53
CA THR A 61 6.57 7.12 5.35
C THR A 61 5.41 6.40 4.68
N VAL A 62 4.59 7.16 3.95
CA VAL A 62 3.50 6.62 3.13
C VAL A 62 4.01 5.55 2.16
N GLU A 63 5.15 5.80 1.52
CA GLU A 63 5.72 4.90 0.52
C GLU A 63 6.04 3.53 1.11
N MET A 64 6.61 3.49 2.32
CA MET A 64 6.89 2.24 3.01
C MET A 64 5.60 1.47 3.36
N ALA A 65 4.57 2.15 3.85
CA ALA A 65 3.27 1.51 4.10
C ALA A 65 2.63 0.98 2.82
N VAL A 66 2.71 1.73 1.73
CA VAL A 66 2.21 1.32 0.42
C VAL A 66 2.99 0.10 -0.10
N TRP A 67 4.31 0.08 0.05
CA TRP A 67 5.14 -1.06 -0.36
C TRP A 67 4.83 -2.32 0.44
N ALA A 68 4.65 -2.20 1.76
CA ALA A 68 4.27 -3.32 2.61
C ALA A 68 2.87 -3.86 2.24
N LEU A 69 1.92 -2.97 1.94
CA LEU A 69 0.60 -3.37 1.43
C LEU A 69 0.71 -4.09 0.08
N CYS A 70 1.56 -3.60 -0.84
CA CYS A 70 1.78 -4.24 -2.14
C CYS A 70 2.42 -5.63 -1.99
N ALA A 71 3.38 -5.79 -1.08
CA ALA A 71 3.98 -7.07 -0.77
C ALA A 71 2.94 -8.08 -0.27
N GLN A 72 2.03 -7.65 0.62
CA GLN A 72 0.91 -8.50 1.06
C GLN A 72 -0.02 -8.86 -0.11
N CYS A 73 -0.42 -7.87 -0.93
CA CYS A 73 -1.30 -8.12 -2.07
C CYS A 73 -0.69 -9.10 -3.07
N ARG A 74 0.64 -9.11 -3.22
CA ARG A 74 1.36 -10.07 -4.07
C ARG A 74 1.35 -11.48 -3.48
N ASN A 75 1.55 -11.63 -2.18
CA ASN A 75 1.40 -12.93 -1.50
C ASN A 75 -0.01 -13.50 -1.69
N ASP A 76 -1.02 -12.62 -1.77
CA ASP A 76 -2.41 -12.97 -2.01
C ASP A 76 -2.78 -13.07 -3.52
N GLY A 77 -1.80 -12.96 -4.43
CA GLY A 77 -1.99 -13.08 -5.87
C GLY A 77 -2.80 -11.95 -6.54
N THR A 78 -2.97 -10.81 -5.86
CA THR A 78 -3.77 -9.67 -6.34
C THR A 78 -2.93 -8.61 -7.09
N VAL A 79 -1.61 -8.61 -6.89
CA VAL A 79 -0.63 -7.67 -7.47
C VAL A 79 0.59 -8.39 -8.01
#